data_AF-A0AAE6IWI3-F1
#
_entry.id   AF-A0AAE6IWI3-F1
#
_cell.length_a   1.000
_cell.length_b   1.000
_cell.length_c   1.000
_cell.angle_alpha   90.00
_cell.angle_beta   90.00
_cell.angle_gamma   90.00
#
_symmetry.space_group_name_H-M   'P 1'
#
loop_
_entity.id
_entity.type
_entity.pdbx_description
1 polymer ?
#
loop_
_entity_poly.entity_id
_entity_poly.type
_entity_poly.pdbx_seq_one_letter_code
_entity_poly.pdbx_strand_id
1 'polypeptide(L)'
;MGAIAEFFIHLYMKLTGYTQECMFLNLEEGSIKKGFDGLYSFRKNHWVMESKSGSISSKNICHKNKLQEAILDLKNKFEGKTPNNPWQNAYNHASHCDVGTPKNIKKSIKKLSDEYTEKKFYTLSDFNIIPCATIFLDTIWKPENNATIIASAKTAIENTEYKCAHLICVTQGSIDIFIQYITT
;
A
#
# COMPACT_ATOMS: atom_id res chain seq x y z
N MET A 1 4.55 -4.68 -13.43
CA MET A 1 5.30 -4.58 -12.16
C MET A 1 4.43 -4.12 -11.00
N GLY A 2 3.86 -2.90 -11.02
CA GLY A 2 3.03 -2.37 -9.91
C GLY A 2 1.90 -3.29 -9.45
N ALA A 3 0.98 -3.64 -10.34
CA ALA A 3 -0.13 -4.54 -10.02
C ALA A 3 0.31 -5.93 -9.53
N ILE A 4 1.45 -6.44 -10.02
CA ILE A 4 2.01 -7.73 -9.58
C ILE A 4 2.58 -7.60 -8.17
N ALA A 5 3.29 -6.52 -7.88
CA ALA A 5 3.79 -6.22 -6.54
C ALA A 5 2.63 -6.09 -5.54
N GLU A 6 1.61 -5.29 -5.88
CA GLU A 6 0.38 -5.16 -5.09
C GLU A 6 -0.26 -6.53 -4.84
N PHE A 7 -0.43 -7.36 -5.88
CA PHE A 7 -1.00 -8.70 -5.75
C PHE A 7 -0.27 -9.56 -4.70
N PHE A 8 1.06 -9.63 -4.77
CA PHE A 8 1.85 -10.40 -3.80
C PHE A 8 1.76 -9.82 -2.39
N ILE A 9 1.70 -8.50 -2.25
CA ILE A 9 1.50 -7.84 -0.96
C ILE A 9 0.12 -8.20 -0.41
N HIS A 10 -0.97 -8.08 -1.18
CA HIS A 10 -2.31 -8.49 -0.75
C HIS A 10 -2.35 -9.95 -0.27
N LEU A 11 -1.68 -10.86 -1.00
CA LEU A 11 -1.56 -12.26 -0.58
C LEU A 11 -0.81 -12.41 0.75
N TYR A 12 0.35 -11.76 0.89
CA TYR A 12 1.13 -11.76 2.13
C TYR A 12 0.31 -11.22 3.32
N MET A 13 -0.41 -10.11 3.12
CA MET A 13 -1.25 -9.49 4.14
C MET A 13 -2.35 -10.45 4.61
N LYS A 14 -3.02 -11.13 3.67
CA LYS A 14 -4.03 -12.15 4.00
C LYS A 14 -3.42 -13.31 4.79
N LEU A 15 -2.26 -13.82 4.37
CA LEU A 15 -1.57 -14.92 5.04
C LEU A 15 -1.08 -14.55 6.45
N THR A 16 -0.81 -13.27 6.69
CA THR A 16 -0.38 -12.76 8.01
C THR A 16 -1.55 -12.31 8.91
N GLY A 17 -2.79 -12.57 8.48
CA GLY A 17 -4.00 -12.38 9.30
C GLY A 17 -4.64 -11.01 9.21
N TYR A 18 -4.22 -10.16 8.26
CA TYR A 18 -4.93 -8.92 7.96
C TYR A 18 -6.21 -9.23 7.18
N THR A 19 -7.30 -8.55 7.54
CA THR A 19 -8.56 -8.58 6.78
C THR A 19 -8.53 -7.44 5.77
N GLN A 20 -8.69 -7.76 4.49
CA GLN A 20 -8.73 -6.77 3.41
C GLN A 20 -10.11 -6.11 3.35
N GLU A 21 -10.14 -4.77 3.37
CA GLU A 21 -11.35 -3.94 3.40
C GLU A 21 -11.53 -3.15 2.10
N CYS A 22 -10.98 -3.67 1.00
CA CYS A 22 -11.04 -3.06 -0.32
C CYS A 22 -11.07 -4.13 -1.42
N MET A 23 -11.58 -3.80 -2.60
CA MET A 23 -11.46 -4.68 -3.76
C MET A 23 -10.04 -4.62 -4.35
N PHE A 24 -9.55 -5.76 -4.88
CA PHE A 24 -8.27 -5.79 -5.60
C PHE A 24 -8.39 -5.21 -7.01
N LEU A 25 -9.49 -5.46 -7.71
CA LEU A 25 -9.80 -4.84 -9.00
C LEU A 25 -10.80 -3.71 -8.78
N ASN A 26 -10.77 -2.71 -9.64
CA ASN A 26 -11.89 -1.80 -9.80
C ASN A 26 -12.48 -2.04 -11.20
N LEU A 27 -13.81 -2.00 -11.30
CA LEU A 27 -14.56 -2.39 -12.49
C LEU A 27 -14.74 -1.23 -13.48
N GLU A 28 -14.38 0.00 -13.11
CA GLU A 28 -14.35 1.16 -14.01
C GLU A 28 -12.98 1.29 -14.70
N GLU A 29 -12.97 1.20 -16.03
CA GLU A 29 -11.85 1.04 -16.97
C GLU A 29 -10.55 1.89 -16.78
N GLY A 30 -9.45 1.37 -17.35
CA GLY A 30 -8.36 2.14 -17.98
C GLY A 30 -7.22 2.66 -17.11
N SER A 31 -7.52 3.32 -15.98
CA SER A 31 -6.51 3.65 -14.96
C SER A 31 -7.21 4.06 -13.66
N ILE A 32 -7.21 3.18 -12.68
CA ILE A 32 -7.88 3.38 -11.40
C ILE A 32 -6.86 3.80 -10.35
N LYS A 33 -7.15 4.90 -9.63
CA LYS A 33 -6.59 5.11 -8.29
C LYS A 33 -7.65 4.73 -7.25
N LYS A 34 -7.45 3.60 -6.57
CA LYS A 34 -8.31 3.05 -5.48
C LYS A 34 -8.37 3.94 -4.22
N GLY A 35 -7.94 5.20 -4.31
CA GLY A 35 -7.55 6.03 -3.18
C GLY A 35 -6.20 5.56 -2.63
N PHE A 36 -6.17 4.36 -2.07
CA PHE A 36 -5.00 3.67 -1.54
C PHE A 36 -4.83 2.30 -2.19
N ASP A 37 -3.60 1.79 -2.25
CA ASP A 37 -3.35 0.47 -2.86
C ASP A 37 -3.97 -0.66 -2.03
N GLY A 38 -4.11 -0.46 -0.71
CA GLY A 38 -4.95 -1.32 0.12
C GLY A 38 -5.43 -0.69 1.42
N LEU A 39 -6.55 -1.20 1.92
CA LEU A 39 -7.10 -0.88 3.23
C LEU A 39 -7.32 -2.18 4.00
N TYR A 40 -6.89 -2.21 5.27
CA TYR A 40 -6.94 -3.42 6.07
C TYR A 40 -7.42 -3.17 7.50
N SER A 41 -8.03 -4.21 8.07
CA SER A 41 -8.30 -4.33 9.50
C SER A 41 -7.38 -5.39 10.10
N PHE A 42 -6.70 -5.06 11.20
CA PHE A 42 -5.89 -6.00 11.98
C PHE A 42 -5.92 -5.64 13.45
N ARG A 43 -6.27 -6.62 14.30
CA ARG A 43 -6.40 -6.44 15.76
C ARG A 43 -7.25 -5.21 16.14
N LYS A 44 -8.40 -5.04 15.48
CA LYS A 44 -9.34 -3.91 15.64
C LYS A 44 -8.80 -2.52 15.23
N ASN A 45 -7.64 -2.46 14.57
CA ASN A 45 -7.06 -1.23 14.03
C ASN A 45 -7.15 -1.18 12.51
N HIS A 46 -7.30 0.02 11.97
CA HIS A 46 -7.22 0.30 10.54
C HIS A 46 -5.79 0.53 10.10
N TRP A 47 -5.47 0.03 8.92
CA TRP A 47 -4.17 0.15 8.29
C TRP A 47 -4.33 0.56 6.83
N VAL A 48 -3.56 1.55 6.41
CA VAL A 48 -3.56 2.05 5.04
C VAL A 48 -2.25 1.66 4.37
N MET A 49 -2.34 0.97 3.24
CA MET A 49 -1.21 0.42 2.51
C MET A 49 -0.96 1.20 1.23
N GLU A 50 0.31 1.47 0.95
CA GLU A 50 0.78 2.04 -0.31
C GLU A 50 1.97 1.21 -0.80
N SER A 51 1.92 0.81 -2.07
CA SER A 51 2.89 -0.05 -2.71
C SER A 51 3.70 0.72 -3.75
N LYS A 52 5.02 0.64 -3.64
CA LYS A 52 5.94 1.12 -4.67
C LYS A 52 6.82 -0.03 -5.14
N SER A 53 7.02 -0.08 -6.45
CA SER A 53 7.84 -1.11 -7.07
C SER A 53 8.84 -0.53 -8.07
N GLY A 54 9.88 -1.30 -8.37
CA GLY A 54 10.87 -0.98 -9.39
C GLY A 54 11.71 -2.20 -9.79
N SER A 55 12.51 -2.05 -10.84
CA SER A 55 13.46 -3.06 -11.31
C SER A 55 14.85 -2.81 -10.73
N ILE A 56 15.60 -3.87 -10.46
CA ILE A 56 17.00 -3.82 -9.99
C ILE A 56 17.92 -3.11 -11.00
N SER A 57 17.55 -3.07 -12.28
CA SER A 57 18.28 -2.35 -13.32
C SER A 57 18.09 -0.82 -13.26
N SER A 58 17.12 -0.34 -12.48
CA SER A 58 16.84 1.09 -12.34
C SER A 58 17.95 1.78 -11.54
N LYS A 59 18.40 2.94 -12.02
CA LYS A 59 19.44 3.73 -11.37
C LYS A 59 19.03 4.08 -9.93
N ASN A 60 19.93 3.82 -8.97
CA ASN A 60 19.74 4.12 -7.54
C ASN A 60 18.51 3.45 -6.90
N ILE A 61 18.06 2.32 -7.43
CA ILE A 61 16.97 1.54 -6.83
C ILE A 61 17.42 0.95 -5.50
N CYS A 62 16.60 1.14 -4.47
CA CYS A 62 16.73 0.45 -3.19
C CYS A 62 15.39 0.50 -2.44
N HIS A 63 15.19 -0.42 -1.48
CA HIS A 63 13.93 -0.51 -0.74
C HIS A 63 13.64 0.76 0.05
N LYS A 64 14.68 1.37 0.64
CA LYS A 64 14.57 2.63 1.38
C LYS A 64 13.86 3.72 0.56
N ASN A 65 14.33 3.97 -0.66
CA ASN A 65 13.76 5.01 -1.51
C ASN A 65 12.29 4.70 -1.85
N LYS A 66 11.97 3.42 -2.13
CA LYS A 66 10.60 3.00 -2.42
C LYS A 66 9.67 3.10 -1.21
N LEU A 67 10.17 2.81 0.00
CA LEU A 67 9.42 3.07 1.23
C LEU A 67 9.15 4.57 1.42
N GLN A 68 10.14 5.42 1.17
CA GLN A 68 9.99 6.88 1.28
C GLN A 68 8.98 7.43 0.26
N GLU A 69 9.00 6.93 -0.98
CA GLU A 69 7.96 7.23 -1.98
C GLU A 69 6.57 6.84 -1.49
N ALA A 70 6.40 5.63 -0.92
CA ALA A 70 5.13 5.16 -0.39
C ALA A 70 4.62 6.02 0.77
N ILE A 71 5.52 6.37 1.71
CA ILE A 71 5.22 7.25 2.85
C ILE A 71 4.81 8.65 2.38
N LEU A 72 5.53 9.21 1.42
CA LEU A 72 5.23 10.53 0.86
C LEU A 72 3.86 10.54 0.18
N ASP A 73 3.52 9.48 -0.56
CA ASP A 73 2.21 9.36 -1.21
C ASP A 73 1.07 9.27 -0.18
N LEU A 74 1.23 8.47 0.89
CA LEU A 74 0.26 8.43 1.98
C LEU A 74 0.12 9.80 2.65
N LYS A 75 1.24 10.48 2.95
CA LYS A 75 1.25 11.83 3.52
C LYS A 75 0.46 12.80 2.66
N ASN A 76 0.74 12.83 1.36
CA ASN A 76 0.04 13.72 0.43
C ASN A 76 -1.45 13.42 0.35
N LYS A 77 -1.84 12.13 0.38
CA LYS A 77 -3.24 11.71 0.40
C LYS A 77 -3.94 12.12 1.69
N PHE A 78 -3.31 12.00 2.86
CA PHE A 78 -3.93 12.36 4.14
C PHE A 78 -4.04 13.88 4.34
N GLU A 79 -3.04 14.63 3.88
CA GLU A 79 -2.94 16.09 4.06
C GLU A 79 -3.71 16.90 3.00
N GLY A 80 -4.54 16.28 2.17
CA GLY A 80 -5.32 17.01 1.18
C GLY A 80 -4.54 17.46 -0.06
N LYS A 81 -3.35 16.91 -0.30
CA LYS A 81 -2.43 17.32 -1.39
C LYS A 81 -2.64 16.50 -2.68
N THR A 82 -3.76 15.80 -2.78
CA THR A 82 -4.15 15.05 -3.99
C THR A 82 -5.43 15.64 -4.58
N PRO A 83 -5.61 15.61 -5.91
CA PRO A 83 -6.76 16.24 -6.55
C PRO A 83 -8.10 15.55 -6.23
N ASN A 84 -8.05 14.26 -5.86
CA ASN A 84 -9.24 13.46 -5.56
C ASN A 84 -9.29 13.14 -4.06
N ASN A 85 -10.49 12.84 -3.55
CA ASN A 85 -10.69 12.37 -2.19
C ASN A 85 -10.35 10.86 -2.09
N PRO A 86 -9.22 10.48 -1.49
CA PRO A 86 -8.80 9.07 -1.42
C PRO A 86 -9.71 8.26 -0.49
N TRP A 87 -10.29 8.90 0.54
CA TRP A 87 -11.21 8.26 1.48
C TRP A 87 -12.58 7.98 0.86
N GLN A 88 -13.03 8.82 -0.08
CA GLN A 88 -14.24 8.53 -0.85
C GLN A 88 -14.08 7.27 -1.68
N ASN A 89 -12.93 7.11 -2.35
CA ASN A 89 -12.64 5.91 -3.12
C ASN A 89 -12.53 4.68 -2.20
N ALA A 90 -11.83 4.81 -1.06
CA ALA A 90 -11.74 3.74 -0.07
C ALA A 90 -13.13 3.34 0.48
N TYR A 91 -14.01 4.31 0.74
CA TYR A 91 -15.38 4.05 1.20
C TYR A 91 -16.21 3.31 0.16
N ASN A 92 -16.10 3.69 -1.12
CA ASN A 92 -16.80 3.02 -2.21
C ASN A 92 -16.37 1.55 -2.31
N HIS A 93 -15.06 1.29 -2.24
CA HIS A 93 -14.53 -0.08 -2.23
C HIS A 93 -15.00 -0.88 -1.01
N ALA A 94 -14.88 -0.33 0.19
CA ALA A 94 -15.31 -0.97 1.43
C ALA A 94 -16.83 -1.24 1.47
N SER A 95 -17.61 -0.44 0.74
CA SER A 95 -19.08 -0.57 0.70
C SER A 95 -19.58 -1.66 -0.24
N HIS A 96 -18.73 -2.20 -1.10
CA HIS A 96 -19.10 -3.31 -1.96
C HIS A 96 -19.46 -4.55 -1.13
N CYS A 97 -20.57 -5.22 -1.45
CA CYS A 97 -21.10 -6.31 -0.63
C CYS A 97 -20.09 -7.45 -0.44
N ASP A 98 -19.40 -7.81 -1.53
CA ASP A 98 -18.43 -8.91 -1.56
C ASP A 98 -17.14 -8.66 -0.78
N VAL A 99 -16.84 -7.40 -0.46
CA VAL A 99 -15.72 -7.09 0.45
C VAL A 99 -16.08 -7.46 1.89
N GLY A 100 -17.36 -7.44 2.25
CA GLY A 100 -17.82 -7.87 3.57
C GLY A 100 -17.39 -6.94 4.72
N THR A 101 -16.98 -5.71 4.43
CA THR A 101 -16.47 -4.79 5.47
C THR A 101 -17.52 -4.51 6.55
N PRO A 102 -17.17 -4.66 7.84
CA PRO A 102 -18.10 -4.43 8.93
C PRO A 102 -18.63 -2.99 8.97
N LYS A 103 -19.88 -2.82 9.40
CA LYS A 103 -20.60 -1.52 9.37
C LYS A 103 -19.87 -0.40 10.11
N ASN A 104 -19.24 -0.69 11.25
CA ASN A 104 -18.48 0.29 12.03
C ASN A 104 -17.23 0.77 11.28
N ILE A 105 -16.55 -0.13 10.56
CA ILE A 105 -15.39 0.22 9.71
C ILE A 105 -15.84 1.12 8.56
N LYS A 106 -16.91 0.74 7.83
CA LYS A 106 -17.49 1.58 6.77
C LYS A 106 -17.87 2.97 7.28
N LYS A 107 -18.47 3.06 8.47
CA LYS A 107 -18.81 4.34 9.10
C LYS A 107 -17.58 5.19 9.41
N SER A 108 -16.48 4.56 9.86
CA SER A 108 -15.21 5.26 10.10
C SER A 108 -14.63 5.83 8.81
N ILE A 109 -14.61 5.03 7.72
CA ILE A 109 -14.08 5.48 6.42
C ILE A 109 -14.98 6.57 5.81
N LYS A 110 -16.30 6.43 5.93
CA LYS A 110 -17.28 7.45 5.50
C LYS A 110 -17.02 8.79 6.19
N LYS A 111 -16.79 8.77 7.50
CA LYS A 111 -16.47 9.96 8.28
C LYS A 111 -15.20 10.65 7.73
N LEU A 112 -14.14 9.88 7.48
CA LEU A 112 -12.90 10.42 6.88
C LEU A 112 -13.14 11.02 5.49
N SER A 113 -14.04 10.41 4.70
CA SER A 113 -14.43 10.95 3.39
C SER A 113 -15.16 12.29 3.51
N ASP A 114 -16.09 12.40 4.46
CA ASP A 114 -16.85 13.63 4.70
C ASP A 114 -15.93 14.75 5.20
N GLU A 115 -15.08 14.44 6.18
CA GLU A 115 -14.08 15.38 6.73
C GLU A 115 -13.10 15.85 5.64
N TYR A 116 -12.66 14.97 4.74
CA TYR A 116 -11.81 15.35 3.61
C TYR A 116 -12.51 16.32 2.65
N THR A 117 -13.79 16.09 2.36
CA THR A 117 -14.61 16.98 1.53
C THR A 117 -14.79 18.35 2.18
N GLU A 118 -14.89 18.39 3.50
CA GLU A 118 -14.92 19.59 4.33
C GLU A 118 -13.54 20.25 4.53
N LYS A 119 -12.49 19.73 3.88
CA LYS A 119 -11.09 20.19 3.99
C LYS A 119 -10.49 20.05 5.40
N LYS A 120 -11.05 19.14 6.20
CA LYS A 120 -10.46 18.72 7.46
C LYS A 120 -9.51 17.55 7.20
N PHE A 121 -8.24 17.90 7.06
CA PHE A 121 -7.18 16.96 6.75
C PHE A 121 -6.47 16.43 7.99
N TYR A 122 -5.78 15.32 7.80
CA TYR A 122 -5.06 14.58 8.82
C TYR A 122 -3.61 14.38 8.39
N THR A 123 -2.79 13.92 9.32
CA THR A 123 -1.37 13.66 9.08
C THR A 123 -1.06 12.17 9.24
N LEU A 124 0.17 11.77 8.92
CA LEU A 124 0.61 10.38 9.12
C LEU A 124 0.48 9.92 10.59
N SER A 125 0.60 10.82 11.57
CA SER A 125 0.52 10.50 13.00
C SER A 125 -0.89 10.06 13.45
N ASP A 126 -1.91 10.31 12.62
CA ASP A 126 -3.28 9.90 12.88
C ASP A 126 -3.57 8.44 12.47
N PHE A 127 -2.73 7.83 11.62
CA PHE A 127 -3.01 6.55 10.98
C PHE A 127 -1.90 5.51 11.15
N ASN A 128 -2.31 4.23 11.18
CA ASN A 128 -1.36 3.13 11.02
C ASN A 128 -1.11 2.90 9.52
N ILE A 129 0.15 2.81 9.12
CA ILE A 129 0.56 2.76 7.72
C ILE A 129 1.30 1.46 7.40
N ILE A 130 1.20 1.06 6.13
CA ILE A 130 1.90 -0.10 5.58
C ILE A 130 2.59 0.32 4.28
N PRO A 131 3.72 1.04 4.35
CA PRO A 131 4.51 1.34 3.16
C PRO A 131 5.20 0.06 2.69
N CYS A 132 5.04 -0.24 1.41
CA CYS A 132 5.59 -1.44 0.79
C CYS A 132 6.57 -1.08 -0.32
N ALA A 133 7.71 -1.76 -0.34
CA ALA A 133 8.75 -1.63 -1.35
C ALA A 133 9.02 -2.99 -2.01
N THR A 134 8.76 -3.10 -3.31
CA THR A 134 9.08 -4.31 -4.09
C THR A 134 10.15 -4.00 -5.12
N ILE A 135 11.27 -4.72 -5.07
CA ILE A 135 12.30 -4.69 -6.12
C ILE A 135 12.26 -5.98 -6.90
N PHE A 136 12.05 -5.88 -8.21
CA PHE A 136 12.14 -7.01 -9.12
C PHE A 136 13.60 -7.20 -9.55
N LEU A 137 14.11 -8.41 -9.38
CA LEU A 137 15.47 -8.77 -9.77
C LEU A 137 15.63 -9.02 -11.27
N ASP A 138 14.52 -9.10 -12.03
CA ASP A 138 14.50 -9.50 -13.43
C ASP A 138 15.37 -10.75 -13.65
N THR A 139 16.26 -10.77 -14.64
CA THR A 139 17.22 -11.86 -14.89
C THR A 139 18.49 -11.77 -14.03
N ILE A 140 18.61 -10.80 -13.11
CA ILE A 140 19.81 -10.54 -12.31
C ILE A 140 19.59 -11.06 -10.89
N TRP A 141 20.01 -12.29 -10.61
CA TRP A 141 19.94 -12.83 -9.24
C TRP A 141 21.06 -12.27 -8.34
N LYS A 142 20.86 -11.06 -7.82
CA LYS A 142 21.76 -10.39 -6.87
C LYS A 142 20.98 -9.66 -5.76
N PRO A 143 20.25 -10.39 -4.90
CA PRO A 143 19.52 -9.75 -3.79
C PRO A 143 20.49 -9.12 -2.78
N GLU A 144 20.10 -7.98 -2.23
CA GLU A 144 20.76 -7.42 -1.04
C GLU A 144 20.56 -8.34 0.17
N ASN A 145 21.49 -8.28 1.13
CA ASN A 145 21.38 -9.03 2.37
C ASN A 145 20.22 -8.50 3.23
N ASN A 146 19.46 -9.41 3.85
CA ASN A 146 18.31 -9.08 4.70
C ASN A 146 18.64 -8.09 5.82
N ALA A 147 19.80 -8.21 6.48
CA ALA A 147 20.19 -7.30 7.55
C ALA A 147 20.40 -5.87 7.03
N THR A 148 20.96 -5.72 5.84
CA THR A 148 21.13 -4.43 5.16
C THR A 148 19.77 -3.83 4.79
N ILE A 149 18.85 -4.64 4.24
CA ILE A 149 17.50 -4.20 3.92
C ILE A 149 16.78 -3.71 5.18
N ILE A 150 16.81 -4.48 6.28
CA ILE A 150 16.18 -4.11 7.56
C ILE A 150 16.77 -2.80 8.11
N ALA A 151 18.09 -2.65 8.12
CA ALA A 151 18.74 -1.42 8.56
C ALA A 151 18.31 -0.22 7.70
N SER A 152 18.34 -0.37 6.38
CA SER A 152 17.95 0.71 5.46
C SER A 152 16.47 1.09 5.60
N ALA A 153 15.58 0.11 5.80
CA ALA A 153 14.14 0.32 6.00
C ALA A 153 13.87 1.10 7.30
N LYS A 154 14.61 0.83 8.39
CA LYS A 154 14.52 1.64 9.61
C LYS A 154 14.92 3.10 9.35
N THR A 155 15.98 3.33 8.59
CA THR A 155 16.37 4.71 8.24
C THR A 155 15.37 5.42 7.32
N ALA A 156 14.46 4.69 6.65
CA ALA A 156 13.42 5.28 5.82
C ALA A 156 12.36 6.03 6.65
N ILE A 157 12.20 5.64 7.92
CA ILE A 157 11.16 6.14 8.84
C ILE A 157 11.68 7.02 9.98
N GLU A 158 13.00 7.09 10.20
CA GLU A 158 13.62 7.76 11.37
C GLU A 158 13.15 9.19 11.65
N ASN A 159 12.79 9.95 10.60
CA ASN A 159 12.39 11.37 10.72
C ASN A 159 10.92 11.61 10.33
N THR A 160 10.09 10.58 10.38
CA THR A 160 8.66 10.67 10.03
C THR A 160 7.81 10.29 11.22
N GLU A 161 6.90 11.17 11.62
CA GLU A 161 5.90 10.85 12.64
C GLU A 161 4.72 10.09 12.02
N TYR A 162 4.36 8.96 12.63
CA TYR A 162 3.22 8.12 12.26
C TYR A 162 2.67 7.44 13.52
N LYS A 163 1.43 6.93 13.47
CA LYS A 163 0.85 6.22 14.63
C LYS A 163 1.54 4.88 14.88
N CYS A 164 1.56 4.05 13.84
CA CYS A 164 2.26 2.76 13.78
C CYS A 164 2.65 2.49 12.32
N ALA A 165 3.76 1.81 12.09
CA ALA A 165 4.20 1.44 10.74
C ALA A 165 4.53 -0.07 10.66
N HIS A 166 4.00 -0.74 9.64
CA HIS A 166 4.42 -2.09 9.25
C HIS A 166 5.10 -1.99 7.89
N LEU A 167 6.44 -2.03 7.88
CA LEU A 167 7.22 -1.91 6.65
C LEU A 167 7.33 -3.26 5.97
N ILE A 168 7.08 -3.31 4.66
CA ILE A 168 7.21 -4.54 3.87
C ILE A 168 8.22 -4.30 2.75
N CYS A 169 9.30 -5.08 2.76
CA CYS A 169 10.32 -5.09 1.73
C CYS A 169 10.30 -6.45 1.02
N VAL A 170 10.09 -6.44 -0.30
CA VAL A 170 10.06 -7.64 -1.13
C VAL A 170 11.16 -7.55 -2.18
N THR A 171 11.95 -8.60 -2.31
CA THR A 171 12.87 -8.80 -3.43
C THR A 171 12.35 -9.97 -4.24
N GLN A 172 11.83 -9.70 -5.44
CA GLN A 172 11.11 -10.68 -6.25
C GLN A 172 11.92 -11.03 -7.51
N GLY A 173 12.33 -12.29 -7.66
CA GLY A 173 13.12 -12.73 -8.81
C GLY A 173 12.37 -13.41 -9.94
N SER A 174 11.06 -13.63 -9.80
CA SER A 174 10.35 -14.46 -10.77
C SER A 174 9.04 -13.82 -11.24
N ILE A 175 9.13 -12.62 -11.80
CA ILE A 175 7.98 -11.99 -12.44
C ILE A 175 7.51 -12.79 -13.65
N ASP A 176 8.45 -13.37 -14.40
CA ASP A 176 8.18 -14.15 -15.61
C ASP A 176 7.44 -15.45 -15.29
N ILE A 177 7.78 -16.13 -14.19
CA ILE A 177 7.07 -17.34 -13.74
C ILE A 177 5.61 -17.00 -13.40
N PHE A 178 5.40 -15.88 -12.71
CA PHE A 178 4.03 -15.43 -12.39
C PHE A 178 3.24 -15.09 -13.64
N ILE A 179 3.85 -14.36 -14.59
CA ILE A 179 3.22 -14.03 -15.87
C ILE A 179 2.88 -15.32 -16.63
N GLN A 180 3.83 -16.25 -16.75
CA GLN A 180 3.61 -17.53 -17.41
C GLN A 180 2.43 -18.27 -16.79
N TYR A 181 2.36 -18.36 -15.47
CA TYR A 181 1.26 -19.02 -14.75
C TYR A 181 -0.12 -18.44 -15.07
N ILE A 182 -0.26 -17.12 -15.20
CA ILE A 182 -1.56 -16.46 -15.45
C ILE A 182 -1.92 -16.35 -16.94
N THR A 183 -0.97 -16.59 -17.85
CA THR A 183 -1.21 -16.59 -19.31
C THR A 183 -1.37 -17.98 -19.90
N THR A 184 -1.31 -19.03 -19.06
CA THR A 184 -1.57 -20.42 -19.45
C THR A 184 -3.04 -20.75 -19.25
#